data_AF-A0A8K0CG79-F1
#
_entry.id   AF-A0A8K0CG79-F1
#
_cell.length_a   1.000
_cell.length_b   1.000
_cell.length_c   1.000
_cell.angle_alpha   90.00
_cell.angle_beta   90.00
_cell.angle_gamma   90.00
#
_symmetry.space_group_name_H-M   'P 1'
#
loop_
_entity.id
_entity.type
_entity.pdbx_description
1 polymer ?
#
loop_
_entity_poly.entity_id
_entity_poly.type
_entity_poly.pdbx_seq_one_letter_code
_entity_poly.pdbx_strand_id
1 'polypeptide(L)'
;MRNIYSLFFILTFLAINCENSSAEDLSLLILHNNDIHARFEETSARSGVCKPKNVKNKNCYGGFGRMAHVIRQARQEAKSGKGPHVLYLNAGDTYTGTPWFSVHKWKIVADFLNLLEPDVV
;
A
#
# COMPACT_ATOMS: atom_id res chain seq x y z
N MET A 1 -32.26 36.34 -42.72
CA MET A 1 -32.86 35.42 -41.72
C MET A 1 -32.11 34.10 -41.51
N ARG A 2 -31.33 33.55 -42.47
CA ARG A 2 -30.53 32.31 -42.27
C ARG A 2 -29.33 32.44 -41.32
N ASN A 3 -28.72 33.62 -41.19
CA ASN A 3 -27.54 33.84 -40.33
C ASN A 3 -27.83 33.82 -38.82
N ILE A 4 -29.04 34.16 -38.40
CA ILE A 4 -29.40 34.21 -36.97
C ILE A 4 -29.53 32.81 -36.38
N TYR A 5 -30.09 31.86 -37.12
CA TYR A 5 -30.21 30.47 -36.68
C TYR A 5 -28.86 29.77 -36.59
N SER A 6 -27.93 30.10 -37.49
CA SER A 6 -26.56 29.54 -37.48
C SER A 6 -25.73 30.05 -36.29
N LEU A 7 -25.89 31.32 -35.92
CA LEU A 7 -25.24 31.87 -34.72
C LEU A 7 -25.83 31.28 -33.44
N PHE A 8 -27.17 31.09 -33.39
CA PHE A 8 -27.85 30.49 -32.25
C PHE A 8 -27.41 29.04 -32.01
N PHE A 9 -27.21 28.27 -33.08
CA PHE A 9 -26.77 26.87 -33.02
C PHE A 9 -25.32 26.71 -32.53
N ILE A 10 -24.45 27.68 -32.83
CA ILE A 10 -23.05 27.70 -32.36
C ILE A 10 -22.99 28.09 -30.87
N LEU A 11 -23.80 29.07 -30.44
CA LEU A 11 -23.87 29.48 -29.04
C LEU A 11 -24.45 28.39 -28.11
N THR A 12 -25.42 27.60 -28.59
CA THR A 12 -25.93 26.45 -27.81
C THR A 12 -24.93 25.30 -27.73
N PHE A 13 -24.10 25.07 -28.76
CA PHE A 13 -23.04 24.05 -28.74
C PHE A 13 -21.90 24.37 -27.76
N LEU A 14 -21.54 25.66 -27.58
CA LEU A 14 -20.51 26.05 -26.61
C LEU A 14 -20.99 25.97 -25.14
N ALA A 15 -22.27 26.22 -24.88
CA ALA A 15 -22.81 26.17 -23.52
C ALA A 15 -22.92 24.74 -22.94
N ILE A 16 -22.96 23.71 -23.79
CA ILE A 16 -23.12 22.29 -23.39
C ILE A 16 -21.78 21.68 -22.92
N ASN A 17 -20.63 22.28 -23.26
CA ASN A 17 -19.30 21.76 -22.89
C ASN A 17 -18.74 22.36 -21.58
N CYS A 18 -19.58 22.96 -20.75
CA CYS A 18 -19.20 23.35 -19.39
C CYS A 18 -19.20 22.08 -18.53
N GLU A 19 -18.16 21.26 -18.65
CA GLU A 19 -17.92 20.16 -17.72
C GLU A 19 -17.74 20.76 -16.31
N ASN A 20 -18.71 20.51 -15.44
CA ASN A 20 -18.56 20.75 -14.01
C ASN A 20 -17.45 19.82 -13.52
N SER A 21 -16.23 20.35 -13.38
CA SER A 21 -15.16 19.68 -12.65
C SER A 21 -15.55 19.67 -11.16
N SER A 22 -16.37 18.70 -10.75
CA SER A 22 -16.48 18.37 -9.33
C SER A 22 -15.12 17.83 -8.91
N ALA A 23 -14.48 18.48 -7.95
CA ALA A 23 -13.33 17.89 -7.28
C ALA A 23 -13.79 16.54 -6.70
N GLU A 24 -13.24 15.43 -7.20
CA GLU A 24 -13.51 14.13 -6.59
C GLU A 24 -12.93 14.13 -5.17
N ASP A 25 -13.68 13.57 -4.22
CA ASP A 25 -13.20 13.37 -2.86
C ASP A 25 -11.96 12.46 -2.89
N LEU A 26 -10.82 12.98 -2.46
CA LEU A 26 -9.58 12.21 -2.37
C LEU A 26 -9.70 11.21 -1.21
N SER A 27 -9.86 9.93 -1.56
CA SER A 27 -9.77 8.83 -0.61
C SER A 27 -8.40 8.16 -0.70
N LEU A 28 -7.71 8.05 0.44
CA LEU A 28 -6.37 7.50 0.55
C LEU A 28 -6.31 6.42 1.64
N LEU A 29 -5.80 5.24 1.30
CA LEU A 29 -5.43 4.19 2.24
C LEU A 29 -3.95 4.29 2.58
N ILE A 30 -3.67 4.60 3.84
CA ILE A 30 -2.31 4.63 4.37
C ILE A 30 -2.02 3.28 5.03
N LEU A 31 -1.13 2.51 4.41
CA LEU A 31 -0.53 1.35 5.03
C LEU A 31 0.74 1.80 5.75
N HIS A 32 0.93 1.39 7.00
CA HIS A 32 2.16 1.71 7.71
C HIS A 32 2.62 0.55 8.59
N ASN A 33 3.93 0.49 8.83
CA ASN A 33 4.53 -0.30 9.89
C ASN A 33 5.72 0.45 10.48
N ASN A 34 6.13 0.01 11.66
CA ASN A 34 7.24 0.54 12.45
C ASN A 34 7.79 -0.60 13.33
N ASP A 35 9.02 -0.44 13.82
CA ASP A 35 9.61 -1.32 14.85
C ASP A 35 9.54 -2.81 14.50
N ILE A 36 9.80 -3.13 13.24
CA ILE A 36 9.80 -4.51 12.75
C ILE A 36 10.88 -5.35 13.42
N HIS A 37 11.99 -4.74 13.87
CA HIS A 37 13.05 -5.41 14.63
C HIS A 37 13.50 -6.76 14.03
N ALA A 38 13.85 -6.73 12.74
CA ALA A 38 14.37 -7.89 11.99
C ALA A 38 13.47 -9.14 12.05
N ARG A 39 12.15 -8.97 12.17
CA ARG A 39 11.15 -10.05 12.10
C ARG A 39 10.73 -10.33 10.66
N PHE A 40 11.66 -10.89 9.90
CA PHE A 40 11.41 -11.29 8.51
C PHE A 40 10.48 -12.49 8.41
N GLU A 41 10.66 -13.45 9.33
CA GLU A 41 9.80 -14.61 9.48
C GLU A 41 8.58 -14.33 10.34
N GLU A 42 7.65 -15.27 10.32
CA GLU A 42 6.53 -15.25 11.24
C GLU A 42 6.92 -15.45 12.70
N THR A 43 6.16 -14.84 13.59
CA THR A 43 6.39 -14.92 15.03
C THR A 43 5.21 -15.54 15.76
N SER A 44 5.47 -16.06 16.95
CA SER A 44 4.41 -16.30 17.94
C SER A 44 3.76 -14.99 18.39
N ALA A 45 2.63 -15.08 19.10
CA ALA A 45 1.93 -13.93 19.67
C ALA A 45 2.79 -13.05 20.60
N ARG A 46 3.85 -13.63 21.20
CA ARG A 46 4.80 -12.91 22.06
C ARG A 46 6.04 -12.46 21.31
N SER A 47 5.98 -12.34 19.99
CA SER A 47 7.13 -11.87 19.22
C SER A 47 8.37 -12.77 19.36
N GLY A 48 8.20 -14.06 19.68
CA GLY A 48 9.27 -15.05 19.65
C GLY A 48 9.16 -15.95 18.41
N VAL A 49 10.12 -16.86 18.23
CA VAL A 49 10.11 -17.87 17.15
C VAL A 49 8.76 -18.59 17.08
N CYS A 50 8.18 -18.70 15.87
CA CYS A 50 6.97 -19.49 15.71
C CYS A 50 7.26 -20.99 15.73
N LYS A 51 6.96 -21.64 16.86
CA LYS A 51 7.21 -23.08 17.04
C LYS A 51 6.23 -23.93 16.23
N PRO A 52 6.58 -25.20 15.88
CA PRO A 52 5.71 -26.07 15.09
C PRO A 52 4.28 -26.24 15.62
N LYS A 53 4.10 -26.22 16.96
CA LYS A 53 2.76 -26.27 17.58
C LYS A 53 1.91 -25.04 17.20
N ASN A 54 2.53 -23.86 17.15
CA ASN A 54 1.84 -22.63 16.76
C ASN A 54 1.50 -22.64 15.27
N VAL A 55 2.42 -23.12 14.42
CA VAL A 55 2.17 -23.29 12.98
C VAL A 55 0.97 -24.20 12.74
N LYS A 56 0.95 -25.40 13.37
CA LYS A 56 -0.17 -26.36 13.27
C LYS A 56 -1.50 -25.75 13.70
N ASN A 57 -1.47 -24.92 14.74
CA ASN A 57 -2.66 -24.26 15.28
C ASN A 57 -2.99 -22.92 14.61
N LYS A 58 -2.27 -22.52 13.54
CA LYS A 58 -2.40 -21.23 12.86
C LYS A 58 -2.24 -20.00 13.78
N ASN A 59 -1.41 -20.14 14.82
CA ASN A 59 -1.11 -19.11 15.82
C ASN A 59 0.27 -18.45 15.58
N CYS A 60 0.58 -18.20 14.31
CA CYS A 60 1.74 -17.42 13.88
C CYS A 60 1.27 -16.11 13.25
N TYR A 61 2.04 -15.03 13.45
CA TYR A 61 1.65 -13.66 13.11
C TYR A 61 2.79 -12.94 12.41
N GLY A 62 2.46 -11.84 11.72
CA GLY A 62 3.45 -10.98 11.07
C GLY A 62 4.31 -11.70 10.02
N GLY A 63 5.55 -11.25 9.86
CA GLY A 63 6.48 -11.74 8.84
C GLY A 63 6.25 -11.11 7.47
N PHE A 64 7.34 -10.94 6.72
CA PHE A 64 7.34 -10.17 5.46
C PHE A 64 6.47 -10.82 4.38
N GLY A 65 6.36 -12.14 4.36
CA GLY A 65 5.49 -12.84 3.40
C GLY A 65 4.01 -12.45 3.55
N ARG A 66 3.51 -12.35 4.78
CA ARG A 66 2.13 -11.92 5.03
C ARG A 66 1.94 -10.42 4.84
N MET A 67 2.91 -9.61 5.25
CA MET A 67 2.86 -8.17 4.98
C MET A 67 2.80 -7.90 3.47
N ALA A 68 3.67 -8.54 2.69
CA ALA A 68 3.68 -8.42 1.23
C ALA A 68 2.33 -8.82 0.61
N HIS A 69 1.70 -9.88 1.12
CA HIS A 69 0.38 -10.30 0.64
C HIS A 69 -0.67 -9.19 0.82
N VAL A 70 -0.77 -8.62 2.02
CA VAL A 70 -1.75 -7.56 2.33
C VAL A 70 -1.47 -6.29 1.54
N ILE A 71 -0.20 -5.87 1.45
CA ILE A 71 0.21 -4.68 0.68
C ILE A 71 -0.15 -4.84 -0.80
N ARG A 72 0.17 -6.01 -1.39
CA ARG A 72 -0.14 -6.30 -2.79
C ARG A 72 -1.64 -6.36 -3.04
N GLN A 73 -2.41 -6.93 -2.12
CA GLN A 73 -3.87 -6.97 -2.24
C GLN A 73 -4.45 -5.56 -2.25
N ALA A 74 -4.08 -4.71 -1.30
CA ALA A 74 -4.54 -3.32 -1.24
C ALA A 74 -4.18 -2.55 -2.53
N ARG A 75 -2.94 -2.71 -3.02
CA ARG A 75 -2.50 -2.10 -4.28
C ARG A 75 -3.26 -2.63 -5.50
N GLN A 76 -3.63 -3.90 -5.52
CA GLN A 76 -4.44 -4.49 -6.60
C GLN A 76 -5.88 -3.96 -6.56
N GLU A 77 -6.49 -3.85 -5.38
CA GLU A 77 -7.81 -3.27 -5.20
C GLU A 77 -7.85 -1.82 -5.72
N ALA A 78 -6.85 -1.01 -5.34
CA ALA A 78 -6.67 0.35 -5.84
C ALA A 78 -6.53 0.40 -7.38
N LYS A 79 -5.64 -0.42 -7.96
CA LYS A 79 -5.45 -0.49 -9.43
C LYS A 79 -6.70 -0.94 -10.17
N SER A 80 -7.58 -1.72 -9.54
CA SER A 80 -8.83 -2.19 -10.13
C SER A 80 -10.00 -1.21 -9.98
N GLY A 81 -9.78 -0.05 -9.33
CA GLY A 81 -10.84 0.93 -9.04
C GLY A 81 -11.82 0.48 -7.97
N LYS A 82 -11.52 -0.60 -7.24
CA LYS A 82 -12.36 -1.13 -6.15
C LYS A 82 -11.95 -0.60 -4.78
N GLY A 83 -10.77 0.01 -4.67
CA GLY A 83 -10.25 0.59 -3.44
C GLY A 83 -9.67 1.99 -3.69
N PRO A 84 -9.41 2.75 -2.60
CA PRO A 84 -8.78 4.07 -2.67
C PRO A 84 -7.33 3.98 -3.16
N HIS A 85 -6.72 5.13 -3.46
CA HIS A 85 -5.28 5.19 -3.70
C HIS A 85 -4.51 4.71 -2.46
N VAL A 86 -3.35 4.09 -2.66
CA VAL A 86 -2.56 3.49 -1.57
C VAL A 86 -1.24 4.22 -1.42
N LEU A 87 -0.91 4.56 -0.16
CA LEU A 87 0.41 5.01 0.25
C LEU A 87 0.93 4.05 1.33
N TYR A 88 2.11 3.47 1.12
CA TYR A 88 2.73 2.52 2.03
C TYR A 88 4.02 3.08 2.65
N LEU A 89 4.03 3.18 3.98
CA LEU A 89 5.08 3.80 4.78
C LEU A 89 5.76 2.77 5.69
N ASN A 90 7.09 2.82 5.78
CA ASN A 90 7.84 2.23 6.88
C ASN A 90 8.35 3.38 7.75
N ALA A 91 8.11 3.37 9.06
CA ALA A 91 8.52 4.47 9.94
C ALA A 91 9.82 4.16 10.72
N GLY A 92 10.64 3.25 10.21
CA GLY A 92 11.93 2.91 10.79
C GLY A 92 11.93 1.75 11.78
N ASP A 93 13.07 1.62 12.45
CA ASP A 93 13.46 0.53 13.36
C ASP A 93 13.17 -0.90 12.84
N THR A 94 13.41 -1.08 11.54
CA THR A 94 13.40 -2.40 10.89
C THR A 94 14.67 -3.20 11.22
N TYR A 95 15.72 -2.52 11.65
CA TYR A 95 17.03 -3.09 11.99
C TYR A 95 17.02 -3.75 13.38
N THR A 96 18.00 -4.62 13.63
CA THR A 96 18.26 -5.30 14.93
C THR A 96 17.07 -6.13 15.46
N GLY A 97 17.26 -7.02 16.45
CA GLY A 97 16.14 -7.72 17.13
C GLY A 97 15.98 -9.23 16.88
N THR A 98 16.65 -9.80 15.87
CA THR A 98 16.77 -11.26 15.67
C THR A 98 18.16 -11.66 15.15
N PRO A 99 18.52 -12.96 15.18
CA PRO A 99 19.75 -13.45 14.57
C PRO A 99 19.91 -13.10 13.07
N TRP A 100 18.80 -12.87 12.35
CA TRP A 100 18.85 -12.44 10.94
C TRP A 100 19.71 -11.19 10.76
N PHE A 101 19.50 -10.16 11.59
CA PHE A 101 20.31 -8.96 11.51
C PHE A 101 21.75 -9.20 11.96
N SER A 102 21.97 -10.02 12.99
CA SER A 102 23.32 -10.32 13.48
C SER A 102 24.20 -10.93 12.40
N VAL A 103 23.64 -11.83 11.58
CA VAL A 103 24.34 -12.55 10.51
C VAL A 103 24.42 -11.74 9.21
N HIS A 104 23.29 -11.20 8.75
CA HIS A 104 23.20 -10.59 7.41
C HIS A 104 23.29 -9.05 7.41
N LYS A 105 23.29 -8.43 8.59
CA LYS A 105 23.40 -6.98 8.79
C LYS A 105 22.36 -6.20 7.97
N TRP A 106 22.75 -5.02 7.49
CA TRP A 106 21.89 -4.11 6.73
C TRP A 106 21.37 -4.71 5.41
N LYS A 107 22.09 -5.67 4.82
CA LYS A 107 21.77 -6.19 3.48
C LYS A 107 20.41 -6.89 3.46
N ILE A 108 20.14 -7.77 4.43
CA ILE A 108 18.83 -8.45 4.49
C ILE A 108 17.68 -7.47 4.73
N VAL A 109 17.92 -6.44 5.54
CA VAL A 109 16.90 -5.41 5.81
C VAL A 109 16.55 -4.69 4.51
N ALA A 110 17.56 -4.24 3.76
CA ALA A 110 17.36 -3.57 2.47
C ALA A 110 16.67 -4.48 1.45
N ASP A 111 17.14 -5.72 1.29
CA ASP A 111 16.58 -6.68 0.33
C ASP A 111 15.09 -6.94 0.62
N PHE A 112 14.73 -7.19 1.87
CA PHE A 112 13.34 -7.46 2.25
C PHE A 112 12.44 -6.22 2.24
N LEU A 113 12.93 -5.03 2.63
CA LEU A 113 12.16 -3.80 2.49
C LEU A 113 11.88 -3.47 1.03
N ASN A 114 12.88 -3.63 0.15
CA ASN A 114 12.70 -3.42 -1.29
C ASN A 114 11.61 -4.35 -1.88
N LEU A 115 11.50 -5.59 -1.37
CA LEU A 115 10.44 -6.53 -1.78
C LEU A 115 9.03 -6.12 -1.32
N LEU A 116 8.92 -5.31 -0.25
CA LEU A 116 7.65 -4.72 0.18
C LEU A 116 7.31 -3.44 -0.58
N GLU A 117 8.29 -2.84 -1.24
CA GLU A 117 8.16 -1.62 -2.06
C GLU A 117 7.49 -0.46 -1.28
N PRO A 118 8.00 -0.03 -0.11
CA PRO A 118 7.49 1.17 0.57
C PRO A 118 7.68 2.41 -0.30
N ASP A 119 6.71 3.32 -0.23
CA ASP A 119 6.77 4.61 -0.92
C ASP A 119 7.71 5.57 -0.18
N VAL A 120 7.80 5.44 1.15
CA VAL A 120 8.74 6.16 2.03
C VAL A 120 9.18 5.24 3.18
N VAL A 121 10.45 5.38 3.58
CA VAL A 121 11.08 4.73 4.74
C VAL A 121 11.66 5.78 5.67
#